data_AF-A0A536B9U1-F1
#
_entry.id   AF-A0A536B9U1-F1
#
_cell.length_a   1.000
_cell.length_b   1.000
_cell.length_c   1.000
_cell.angle_alpha   90.00
_cell.angle_beta   90.00
_cell.angle_gamma   90.00
#
_symmetry.space_group_name_H-M   'P 1'
#
loop_
_entity.id
_entity.type
_entity.pdbx_description
1 polymer ?
#
loop_
_entity_poly.entity_id
_entity_poly.type
_entity_poly.pdbx_seq_one_letter_code
_entity_poly.pdbx_strand_id
1 'polypeptide(L)'
;MLYVVLYMGAVRTQIYLTEEQRKALDARRRRERKTLAAVVRDAIDAYIGTPATADAQRILDESFGTLPKLKVPPRTYWRKRERRLGWRVRSSD
;
A
#
# COMPACT_ATOMS: atom_id res chain seq x y z
N MET A 1 -23.50 -23.55 3.53
CA MET A 1 -23.70 -22.26 2.82
C MET A 1 -22.67 -21.26 3.31
N LEU A 2 -21.40 -21.45 2.93
CA LEU A 2 -20.27 -20.66 3.42
C LEU A 2 -19.40 -20.27 2.21
N TYR A 3 -19.98 -19.48 1.30
CA TYR A 3 -19.34 -19.10 0.03
C TYR A 3 -19.53 -17.61 -0.30
N VAL A 4 -19.80 -16.77 0.70
CA VAL A 4 -20.08 -15.33 0.51
C VAL A 4 -18.89 -14.43 0.86
N VAL A 5 -17.85 -14.96 1.51
CA VAL A 5 -16.73 -14.12 2.03
C VAL A 5 -15.73 -13.65 0.95
N LEU A 6 -15.78 -14.18 -0.28
CA LEU A 6 -14.80 -13.82 -1.34
C LEU A 6 -15.38 -12.98 -2.48
N TYR A 7 -16.62 -12.51 -2.39
CA TYR A 7 -17.18 -11.61 -3.39
C TYR A 7 -16.70 -10.18 -3.10
N MET A 8 -15.40 -9.92 -3.31
CA MET A 8 -14.94 -8.56 -3.62
C MET A 8 -15.78 -8.08 -4.80
N GLY A 9 -16.41 -6.90 -4.69
CA GLY A 9 -17.16 -6.26 -5.76
C GLY A 9 -16.25 -5.91 -6.94
N ALA A 10 -15.89 -6.92 -7.73
CA ALA A 10 -15.05 -6.75 -8.90
C ALA A 10 -15.94 -6.33 -10.06
N VAL A 11 -15.69 -5.13 -10.58
CA VAL A 11 -16.33 -4.67 -11.81
C VAL A 11 -15.71 -5.40 -13.00
N ARG A 12 -16.55 -5.88 -13.92
CA ARG A 12 -16.08 -6.54 -15.13
C ARG A 12 -15.46 -5.50 -16.08
N THR A 13 -14.18 -5.68 -16.39
CA THR A 13 -13.45 -4.86 -17.34
C THR A 13 -12.85 -5.74 -18.43
N GLN A 14 -12.98 -5.31 -19.70
CA GLN A 14 -12.30 -5.93 -20.83
C GLN A 14 -11.06 -5.11 -21.19
N ILE A 15 -9.91 -5.78 -21.31
CA ILE A 15 -8.64 -5.15 -21.68
C ILE A 15 -8.04 -5.91 -22.86
N TYR A 16 -7.39 -5.18 -23.76
CA TYR A 16 -6.60 -5.75 -24.84
C TYR A 16 -5.14 -5.87 -24.37
N LEU A 17 -4.50 -6.98 -24.70
CA LEU A 17 -3.11 -7.26 -24.37
C LEU A 17 -2.39 -7.70 -25.64
N THR A 18 -1.11 -7.38 -25.75
CA THR A 18 -0.26 -8.00 -26.78
C THR A 18 -0.03 -9.48 -26.46
N GLU A 19 0.40 -10.25 -27.45
CA GLU A 19 0.71 -11.67 -27.25
C GLU A 19 1.83 -11.86 -26.22
N GLU A 20 2.84 -10.99 -26.22
CA GLU A 20 3.95 -11.01 -25.27
C GLU A 20 3.47 -10.74 -23.84
N GLN A 21 2.60 -9.74 -23.66
CA GLN A 21 2.00 -9.43 -22.36
C GLN A 21 1.17 -10.60 -21.83
N ARG A 22 0.39 -11.24 -22.70
CA ARG A 22 -0.39 -12.43 -22.34
C ARG A 22 0.51 -13.59 -21.93
N LYS A 23 1.57 -13.85 -22.69
CA LYS A 23 2.55 -14.90 -22.40
C LYS A 23 3.27 -14.65 -21.07
N ALA A 24 3.64 -13.41 -20.77
CA ALA A 24 4.25 -13.03 -19.51
C ALA A 24 3.32 -13.25 -18.31
N LEU A 25 2.03 -12.88 -18.44
CA LEU A 25 1.01 -13.11 -17.42
C LEU A 25 0.78 -14.61 -17.17
N ASP A 26 0.71 -15.42 -18.23
CA ASP A 26 0.53 -16.88 -18.10
C ASP A 26 1.75 -17.56 -17.44
N ALA A 27 2.97 -17.11 -17.74
CA ALA A 27 4.17 -17.59 -17.05
C ALA A 27 4.15 -17.25 -15.55
N ARG A 28 3.78 -16.01 -15.20
CA ARG A 28 3.65 -15.57 -13.81
C ARG A 28 2.55 -16.33 -13.06
N ARG A 29 1.39 -16.52 -13.71
CA ARG A 29 0.26 -17.31 -13.20
C ARG A 29 0.68 -18.72 -12.81
N ARG A 30 1.43 -19.42 -13.68
CA ARG A 30 1.93 -20.78 -13.44
C ARG A 30 2.92 -20.82 -12.28
N ARG A 31 3.86 -19.88 -12.24
CA ARG A 31 4.88 -19.78 -11.18
C ARG A 31 4.26 -19.54 -9.80
N GLU A 32 3.26 -18.66 -9.72
CA GLU A 32 2.65 -18.24 -8.45
C GLU A 32 1.41 -19.08 -8.06
N ARG A 33 0.99 -20.03 -8.91
CA ARG A 33 -0.25 -20.82 -8.74
C ARG A 33 -1.50 -19.97 -8.49
N LYS A 34 -1.56 -18.79 -9.12
CA LYS A 34 -2.67 -17.83 -9.02
C LYS A 34 -3.63 -17.95 -10.20
N THR A 35 -4.80 -17.32 -10.12
CA THR A 35 -5.66 -17.09 -11.29
C THR A 35 -5.14 -15.91 -12.11
N LEU A 36 -5.47 -15.86 -13.40
CA LEU A 36 -5.07 -14.72 -14.26
C LEU A 36 -5.59 -13.39 -13.69
N ALA A 37 -6.83 -13.38 -13.19
CA ALA A 37 -7.43 -12.20 -12.57
C ALA A 37 -6.66 -11.71 -11.33
N ALA A 38 -6.16 -12.63 -10.50
CA ALA A 38 -5.34 -12.27 -9.35
C ALA A 38 -3.99 -11.66 -9.78
N VAL A 39 -3.33 -12.24 -10.79
CA VAL A 39 -2.07 -11.71 -11.32
C VAL A 39 -2.25 -10.32 -11.93
N VAL A 40 -3.36 -10.09 -12.65
CA VAL A 40 -3.69 -8.78 -13.22
C VAL A 40 -3.94 -7.75 -12.11
N ARG A 41 -4.70 -8.12 -11.06
CA ARG A 41 -4.90 -7.24 -9.90
C ARG A 41 -3.59 -6.89 -9.22
N ASP A 42 -2.74 -7.87 -8.92
CA ASP A 42 -1.42 -7.63 -8.31
C ASP A 42 -0.55 -6.67 -9.15
N ALA A 43 -0.63 -6.76 -10.48
CA ALA A 43 0.10 -5.87 -11.38
C ALA A 43 -0.47 -4.43 -11.35
N ILE A 44 -1.80 -4.30 -11.31
CA ILE A 44 -2.49 -3.02 -11.18
C ILE A 44 -2.19 -2.40 -9.81
N ASP A 45 -2.27 -3.17 -8.72
CA ASP A 45 -1.98 -2.72 -7.36
C ASP A 45 -0.53 -2.25 -7.23
N ALA A 46 0.41 -2.95 -7.87
CA ALA A 46 1.81 -2.53 -7.94
C ALA A 46 2.01 -1.25 -8.75
N TYR A 47 1.24 -1.05 -9.83
CA TYR A 47 1.31 0.16 -10.67
C TYR A 47 0.69 1.38 -10.00
N ILE A 48 -0.48 1.24 -9.41
CA ILE A 48 -1.17 2.30 -8.67
C ILE A 48 -0.40 2.63 -7.38
N GLY A 49 0.38 1.66 -6.87
CA GLY A 49 0.99 1.74 -5.56
C GLY A 49 -0.06 1.59 -4.46
N THR A 50 0.39 1.26 -3.25
CA THR A 50 -0.47 1.40 -2.07
C THR A 50 -0.75 2.90 -1.89
N PRO A 51 -2.01 3.37 -1.75
CA PRO A 51 -2.36 4.78 -1.56
C PRO A 51 -1.95 5.29 -0.17
N ALA A 52 -0.65 5.29 0.12
CA ALA A 52 -0.11 5.64 1.41
C ALA A 52 0.98 6.73 1.33
N THR A 53 1.54 7.02 0.15
CA THR A 53 2.66 7.98 0.03
C THR A 53 2.38 9.16 -0.90
N ALA A 54 1.67 8.96 -2.01
CA ALA A 54 1.35 10.05 -2.93
C ALA A 54 0.49 11.16 -2.27
N ASP A 55 -0.44 10.76 -1.40
CA ASP A 55 -1.27 11.70 -0.63
C ASP A 55 -0.66 12.13 0.71
N ALA A 56 0.36 11.43 1.22
CA ALA A 56 0.91 11.74 2.54
C ALA A 56 1.54 13.12 2.56
N GLN A 57 2.34 13.47 1.53
CA GLN A 57 2.95 14.78 1.44
C GLN A 57 1.89 15.88 1.28
N ARG A 58 0.91 15.67 0.39
CA ARG A 58 -0.20 16.60 0.18
C ARG A 58 -0.99 16.85 1.47
N ILE A 59 -1.33 15.79 2.21
CA ILE A 59 -2.06 15.89 3.49
C ILE A 59 -1.22 16.62 4.55
N LEU A 60 0.09 16.38 4.61
CA LEU A 60 1.00 17.09 5.51
C LEU A 60 1.07 18.58 5.17
N ASP A 61 1.14 18.92 3.88
CA ASP A 61 1.18 20.30 3.41
C ASP A 61 -0.16 21.02 3.69
N GLU A 62 -1.30 20.38 3.41
CA GLU A 62 -2.63 20.91 3.72
C GLU A 62 -2.87 21.07 5.23
N SER A 63 -2.32 20.17 6.05
CA SER A 63 -2.49 20.19 7.50
C SER A 63 -1.50 21.13 8.20
N PHE A 64 -0.48 21.61 7.51
CA PHE A 64 0.55 22.47 8.11
C PHE A 64 -0.08 23.77 8.63
N GLY A 65 0.11 24.05 9.92
CA GLY A 65 -0.44 25.25 10.56
C GLY A 65 -1.90 25.17 11.00
N THR A 66 -2.60 24.05 10.79
CA THR A 66 -3.99 23.86 11.29
C THR A 66 -4.10 23.90 12.82
N LEU A 67 -3.01 23.61 13.53
CA LEU A 67 -2.92 23.64 14.99
C LEU A 67 -1.86 24.65 15.47
N PRO A 68 -2.13 25.97 15.37
CA PRO A 68 -1.14 27.00 15.66
C PRO A 68 -0.73 27.06 17.15
N LYS A 69 -1.58 26.54 18.04
CA LYS A 69 -1.33 26.49 19.49
C LYS A 69 -0.85 25.11 19.95
N LEU A 70 -0.43 24.25 19.02
CA LEU A 70 0.08 22.92 19.35
C LEU A 70 1.33 23.06 20.22
N LYS A 71 1.23 22.66 21.49
CA LYS A 71 2.38 22.53 22.37
C LYS A 71 3.12 21.25 22.00
N VAL A 72 4.22 21.39 21.29
CA VAL A 72 5.08 20.26 20.93
C VAL A 72 5.81 19.78 22.18
N PRO A 73 5.66 18.50 22.59
CA PRO A 73 6.40 17.96 23.73
C PRO A 73 7.91 18.01 23.48
N PRO A 74 8.73 18.21 24.53
CA PRO A 74 10.18 18.22 24.38
C PRO A 74 10.69 16.89 23.82
N ARG A 75 11.81 16.93 23.08
CA ARG A 75 12.38 15.75 22.39
C ARG A 75 12.59 14.54 23.31
N THR A 76 12.85 14.78 24.60
CA THR A 76 13.02 13.77 25.65
C THR A 76 11.78 12.90 25.87
N TYR A 77 10.58 13.47 25.73
CA TYR A 77 9.31 12.73 25.81
C TYR A 77 9.25 11.64 24.74
N TRP A 78 9.67 11.97 23.51
CA TRP A 78 9.67 11.05 22.37
C TRP A 78 10.65 9.90 22.58
N ARG A 79 11.87 10.19 23.05
CA ARG A 79 12.86 9.15 23.41
C ARG A 79 12.36 8.21 24.52
N LYS A 80 11.59 8.73 25.48
CA LYS A 80 10.95 7.90 26.54
C LYS A 80 9.83 7.04 25.97
N ARG A 81 9.03 7.59 25.05
CA ARG A 81 7.96 6.87 24.36
C ARG A 81 8.49 5.74 23.47
N GLU A 82 9.55 6.00 22.69
CA GLU A 82 10.22 5.00 21.83
C GLU A 82 10.73 3.81 22.65
N ARG A 83 11.40 4.09 23.78
CA ARG A 83 11.84 3.05 24.74
C ARG A 83 10.68 2.23 25.28
N ARG A 84 9.56 2.86 25.62
CA ARG A 84 8.34 2.17 26.10
C ARG A 84 7.70 1.30 25.01
N LEU A 85 7.75 1.73 23.76
CA LEU A 85 7.14 1.03 22.62
C LEU A 85 8.07 -0.04 22.01
N GLY A 86 9.29 -0.22 22.54
CA GLY A 86 10.25 -1.18 22.00
C GLY A 86 10.72 -0.86 20.58
N TRP A 87 10.52 0.39 20.11
CA TRP A 87 10.98 0.82 18.80
C TRP A 87 12.50 0.97 18.81
N ARG A 88 13.19 0.02 18.19
CA ARG A 88 14.64 0.09 17.98
C ARG A 88 14.89 1.00 16.78
N VAL A 89 15.25 2.25 17.03
CA VAL A 89 15.69 3.15 15.97
C VAL A 89 16.96 2.54 15.37
N ARG A 90 16.87 1.97 14.16
CA ARG A 90 18.05 1.71 13.35
C ARG A 90 18.59 3.08 12.96
N SER A 91 19.62 3.53 13.66
CA SER A 91 20.43 4.66 13.22
C SER A 91 21.10 4.26 11.91
N SER A 92 20.73 4.90 10.82
CA SER A 92 21.60 5.00 9.66
C SER A 92 22.76 5.91 10.06
N ASP A 93 23.98 5.39 9.98
CA ASP A 93 25.19 6.21 9.80
C ASP A 93 25.09 7.04 8.53
#